data_AF-W7LAV0-F1
#
_entry.id   AF-W7LAV0-F1
#
_cell.length_a   1.000
_cell.length_b   1.000
_cell.length_c   1.000
_cell.angle_alpha   90.00
_cell.angle_beta   90.00
_cell.angle_gamma   90.00
#
_symmetry.space_group_name_H-M   'P 1'
#
loop_
_entity.id
_entity.type
_entity.pdbx_description
1 polymer ?
#
loop_
_entity_poly.entity_id
_entity_poly.type
_entity_poly.pdbx_seq_one_letter_code
_entity_poly.pdbx_strand_id
1 'polypeptide(L)'
;MPLNNVKRLAKETLKAHSKSLFPERSPFEVHVNPGVDASKTKPYFIETFISFGDPIFKKRLSAVLKEEKYLLVYEFKEENEGSIFKPMYKTNLQMYMTKQVITTSDAFILETLTLGLVQTHLTKDGVIKMNSLKKRKDYFKSEVESELYAEKILITLKEFLNNQYEEYKKI
;
A
#
# COMPACT_ATOMS: atom_id res chain seq x y z
N MET A 1 -7.53 54.36 -3.01
CA MET A 1 -8.34 53.19 -2.58
C MET A 1 -8.12 52.95 -1.10
N PRO A 2 -9.16 52.66 -0.29
CA PRO A 2 -9.01 52.40 1.14
C PRO A 2 -8.22 51.10 1.38
N LEU A 3 -7.31 51.11 2.36
CA LEU A 3 -6.36 50.01 2.68
C LEU A 3 -7.04 48.62 2.83
N ASN A 4 -8.30 48.60 3.25
CA ASN A 4 -9.08 47.37 3.45
C ASN A 4 -9.42 46.66 2.13
N ASN A 5 -9.58 47.40 1.03
CA ASN A 5 -9.85 46.80 -0.29
C ASN A 5 -8.59 46.18 -0.89
N VAL A 6 -7.41 46.75 -0.63
CA VAL A 6 -6.13 46.19 -1.09
C VAL A 6 -5.81 44.88 -0.38
N LYS A 7 -6.06 44.79 0.94
CA LYS A 7 -5.89 43.53 1.70
C LYS A 7 -6.86 42.45 1.25
N ARG A 8 -8.10 42.80 0.90
CA ARG A 8 -9.09 41.83 0.42
C ARG A 8 -8.74 41.32 -0.96
N LEU A 9 -8.34 42.22 -1.87
CA LEU A 9 -7.89 41.86 -3.21
C LEU A 9 -6.67 40.94 -3.12
N ALA A 10 -5.64 41.30 -2.34
CA ALA A 10 -4.45 40.46 -2.16
C ALA A 10 -4.77 39.07 -1.58
N LYS A 11 -5.74 38.97 -0.67
CA LYS A 11 -6.18 37.70 -0.08
C LYS A 11 -6.98 36.85 -1.09
N GLU A 12 -7.76 37.47 -1.97
CA GLU A 12 -8.48 36.82 -3.07
C GLU A 12 -7.52 36.39 -4.19
N THR A 13 -6.52 37.21 -4.54
CA THR A 13 -5.48 36.87 -5.52
C THR A 13 -4.57 35.76 -5.03
N LEU A 14 -4.21 35.73 -3.73
CA LEU A 14 -3.49 34.61 -3.13
C LEU A 14 -4.32 33.32 -3.11
N LYS A 15 -5.64 33.40 -2.90
CA LYS A 15 -6.56 32.25 -2.99
C LYS A 15 -6.75 31.75 -4.42
N ALA A 16 -6.64 32.64 -5.42
CA ALA A 16 -6.74 32.30 -6.83
C ALA A 16 -5.41 31.77 -7.39
N HIS A 17 -4.26 32.31 -6.95
CA HIS A 17 -2.92 31.79 -7.31
C HIS A 17 -2.57 30.50 -6.58
N SER A 18 -3.10 30.24 -5.38
CA SER A 18 -2.92 28.94 -4.72
C SER A 18 -3.73 27.81 -5.35
N LYS A 19 -4.58 28.11 -6.33
CA LYS A 19 -5.37 27.12 -7.09
C LYS A 19 -4.76 26.73 -8.44
N SER A 20 -3.63 27.32 -8.85
CA SER A 20 -3.12 27.19 -10.22
C SER A 20 -1.60 26.96 -10.36
N LEU A 21 -0.89 26.61 -9.28
CA LEU A 21 0.57 26.41 -9.33
C LEU A 21 1.03 25.12 -8.64
N PHE A 22 0.29 24.03 -8.84
CA PHE A 22 0.86 22.70 -8.69
C PHE A 22 1.20 22.20 -10.10
N PRO A 23 2.48 22.20 -10.53
CA PRO A 23 2.88 21.23 -11.54
C PRO A 23 2.47 19.84 -11.04
N GLU A 24 2.08 18.93 -11.94
CA GLU A 24 1.62 17.56 -11.69
C GLU A 24 2.51 16.78 -10.71
N ARG A 25 2.46 17.11 -9.43
CA ARG A 25 2.99 16.28 -8.36
C ARG A 25 2.01 15.14 -8.25
N SER A 26 2.51 13.92 -8.43
CA SER A 26 1.74 12.71 -8.21
C SER A 26 0.84 12.87 -6.98
N PRO A 27 -0.46 12.54 -7.05
CA PRO A 27 -1.43 12.78 -5.98
C PRO A 27 -1.03 12.11 -4.66
N PHE A 28 -0.15 11.12 -4.75
CA PHE A 28 0.50 10.43 -3.64
C PHE A 28 1.89 9.93 -4.06
N GLU A 29 2.72 9.60 -3.09
CA GLU A 29 4.01 8.94 -3.26
C GLU A 29 4.14 7.83 -2.21
N VAL A 30 4.52 6.63 -2.65
CA VAL A 30 4.76 5.47 -1.77
C VAL A 30 6.25 5.37 -1.53
N HIS A 31 6.64 5.42 -0.27
CA HIS A 31 8.02 5.28 0.17
C HIS A 31 8.22 3.93 0.84
N VAL A 32 9.28 3.23 0.44
CA VAL A 32 9.65 1.90 0.93
C VAL A 32 11.13 1.97 1.31
N ASN A 33 11.41 1.87 2.60
CA ASN A 33 12.76 1.99 3.15
C ASN A 33 13.17 0.66 3.80
N PRO A 34 14.12 -0.09 3.22
CA PRO A 34 14.69 -1.25 3.88
C PRO A 34 15.58 -0.83 5.06
N GLY A 35 15.67 -1.69 6.07
CA GLY A 35 16.52 -1.50 7.23
C GLY A 35 16.81 -2.79 7.98
N VAL A 36 17.77 -2.71 8.91
CA VAL A 36 18.21 -3.84 9.73
C VAL A 36 18.22 -3.41 11.21
N ASP A 37 17.64 -4.23 12.07
CA ASP A 37 17.60 -4.10 13.52
C ASP A 37 18.12 -5.40 14.15
N ALA A 38 19.44 -5.45 14.37
CA ALA A 38 20.14 -6.61 14.90
C ALA A 38 19.69 -7.04 16.32
N SER A 39 18.90 -6.22 17.01
CA SER A 39 18.37 -6.55 18.34
C SER A 39 17.15 -7.49 18.31
N LYS A 40 16.58 -7.74 17.12
CA LYS A 40 15.34 -8.51 16.96
C LYS A 40 15.57 -9.91 16.39
N THR A 41 14.66 -10.82 16.73
CA THR A 41 14.61 -12.18 16.18
C THR A 41 14.34 -12.22 14.68
N LYS A 42 13.62 -11.22 14.17
CA LYS A 42 13.46 -10.91 12.74
C LYS A 42 14.20 -9.59 12.47
N PRO A 43 15.49 -9.62 12.10
CA PRO A 43 16.32 -8.42 12.10
C PRO A 43 16.07 -7.53 10.87
N TYR A 44 15.63 -8.09 9.74
CA TYR A 44 15.37 -7.31 8.53
C TYR A 44 13.98 -6.69 8.60
N PHE A 45 13.83 -5.44 8.17
CA PHE A 45 12.52 -4.80 8.13
C PHE A 45 12.35 -3.89 6.92
N ILE A 46 11.11 -3.79 6.45
CA ILE A 46 10.69 -2.82 5.45
C ILE A 46 9.77 -1.81 6.11
N GLU A 47 10.15 -0.55 6.03
CA GLU A 47 9.35 0.57 6.50
C GLU A 47 8.61 1.21 5.33
N THR A 48 7.27 1.17 5.38
CA THR A 48 6.41 1.70 4.32
C THR A 48 5.60 2.88 4.81
N PHE A 49 5.56 3.97 4.04
CA PHE A 49 4.66 5.10 4.29
C PHE A 49 4.23 5.78 3.00
N ILE A 50 3.10 6.50 3.07
CA ILE A 50 2.51 7.17 1.91
C ILE A 50 2.46 8.68 2.18
N SER A 51 3.08 9.45 1.30
CA SER A 51 2.97 10.90 1.25
C SER A 51 1.83 11.28 0.32
N PHE A 52 0.99 12.25 0.70
CA PHE A 52 -0.14 12.68 -0.12
C PHE A 52 0.08 14.12 -0.59
N GLY A 53 0.06 14.31 -1.90
CA GLY A 53 -0.01 15.63 -2.53
C GLY A 53 -1.43 16.19 -2.53
N ASP A 54 -2.45 15.32 -2.58
CA ASP A 54 -3.87 15.69 -2.52
C ASP A 54 -4.47 15.42 -1.12
N PRO A 55 -4.78 16.47 -0.33
CA PRO A 55 -5.37 16.31 1.00
C PRO A 55 -6.82 15.81 0.98
N ILE A 56 -7.58 16.05 -0.09
CA ILE A 56 -8.96 15.57 -0.25
C ILE A 56 -8.92 14.06 -0.51
N PHE A 57 -8.06 13.63 -1.43
CA PHE A 57 -7.84 12.21 -1.69
C PHE A 57 -7.39 11.47 -0.42
N LYS A 58 -6.44 12.02 0.34
CA LYS A 58 -6.02 11.45 1.63
C LYS A 58 -7.19 11.21 2.59
N LYS A 59 -8.10 12.18 2.72
CA LYS A 59 -9.27 12.09 3.61
C LYS A 59 -10.23 11.02 3.11
N ARG A 60 -10.52 10.98 1.81
CA ARG A 60 -11.40 9.97 1.20
C ARG A 60 -10.83 8.57 1.35
N LEU A 61 -9.56 8.37 1.03
CA LEU A 61 -8.90 7.08 1.17
C LEU A 61 -8.90 6.60 2.62
N SER A 62 -8.72 7.51 3.59
CA SER A 62 -8.83 7.16 5.02
C SER A 62 -10.23 6.66 5.39
N ALA A 63 -11.29 7.21 4.79
CA ALA A 63 -12.65 6.73 4.97
C ALA A 63 -12.86 5.36 4.31
N VAL A 64 -12.41 5.21 3.06
CA VAL A 64 -12.47 3.94 2.32
C VAL A 64 -11.79 2.81 3.09
N LEU A 65 -10.56 3.02 3.59
CA LEU A 65 -9.84 2.00 4.37
C LEU A 65 -10.55 1.64 5.68
N LYS A 66 -11.31 2.57 6.26
CA LYS A 66 -12.10 2.34 7.48
C LYS A 66 -13.40 1.58 7.20
N GLU A 67 -14.07 1.89 6.10
CA GLU A 67 -15.37 1.34 5.72
C GLU A 67 -15.25 -0.02 5.03
N GLU A 68 -14.38 -0.13 4.03
CA GLU A 68 -14.27 -1.30 3.15
C GLU A 68 -13.27 -2.36 3.61
N LYS A 69 -12.52 -2.08 4.69
CA LYS A 69 -11.61 -3.01 5.37
C LYS A 69 -10.69 -3.76 4.40
N TYR A 70 -9.83 -3.02 3.70
CA TYR A 70 -8.86 -3.63 2.78
C TYR A 70 -7.86 -4.53 3.50
N LEU A 71 -7.45 -5.58 2.81
CA LEU A 71 -6.40 -6.51 3.20
C LEU A 71 -5.25 -6.42 2.19
N LEU A 72 -4.04 -6.33 2.70
CA LEU A 72 -2.82 -6.61 1.95
C LEU A 72 -2.47 -8.08 2.19
N VAL A 73 -2.52 -8.88 1.14
CA VAL A 73 -2.20 -10.30 1.18
C VAL A 73 -0.89 -10.54 0.48
N TYR A 74 0.00 -11.31 1.10
CA TYR A 74 1.27 -11.72 0.50
C TYR A 74 1.67 -13.14 0.89
N GLU A 75 2.34 -13.83 -0.03
CA GLU A 75 2.78 -15.21 0.14
C GLU A 75 4.12 -15.42 -0.58
N PHE A 76 5.12 -15.93 0.15
CA PHE A 76 6.34 -16.43 -0.45
C PHE A 76 6.10 -17.82 -1.00
N LYS A 77 6.38 -18.03 -2.29
CA LYS A 77 6.24 -19.31 -2.97
C LYS A 77 7.58 -19.79 -3.47
N GLU A 78 7.86 -21.06 -3.25
CA GLU A 78 9.00 -21.72 -3.89
C GLU A 78 8.53 -22.33 -5.20
N GLU A 79 9.06 -21.81 -6.31
CA GLU A 79 8.76 -22.28 -7.64
C GLU A 79 10.00 -22.97 -8.23
N ASN A 80 9.80 -24.13 -8.86
CA ASN A 80 10.88 -24.80 -9.58
C ASN A 80 11.04 -24.16 -10.96
N GLU A 81 12.07 -23.34 -11.14
CA GLU A 81 12.47 -22.78 -12.43
C GLU A 81 13.39 -23.74 -13.23
N GLY A 82 13.77 -24.88 -12.64
CA GLY A 82 14.57 -25.92 -13.28
C GLY A 82 13.72 -26.98 -14.02
N SER A 83 14.39 -28.02 -14.52
CA SER A 83 13.68 -29.18 -15.07
C SER A 83 13.31 -30.16 -13.97
N ILE A 84 12.40 -31.10 -14.26
CA ILE A 84 12.02 -32.16 -13.30
C ILE A 84 13.25 -32.97 -12.85
N PHE A 85 14.23 -33.17 -13.74
CA PHE A 85 15.45 -33.94 -13.46
C PHE A 85 16.60 -33.11 -12.90
N LYS A 86 16.51 -31.78 -12.94
CA LYS A 86 17.45 -30.83 -12.33
C LYS A 86 16.65 -29.66 -11.75
N PRO A 87 15.99 -29.86 -10.60
CA PRO A 87 15.17 -28.81 -10.02
C PRO A 87 16.05 -27.65 -9.55
N MET A 88 15.57 -26.44 -9.78
CA MET A 88 16.15 -25.19 -9.30
C MET A 88 15.02 -24.40 -8.66
N TYR A 89 14.97 -24.41 -7.33
CA TYR A 89 13.93 -23.72 -6.58
C TYR A 89 14.31 -22.26 -6.39
N LYS A 90 13.35 -21.38 -6.66
CA LYS A 90 13.47 -19.95 -6.41
C LYS A 90 12.28 -19.47 -5.59
N THR A 91 12.58 -18.66 -4.59
CA THR A 91 11.56 -18.01 -3.79
C THR A 91 11.05 -16.76 -4.54
N ASN A 92 9.77 -16.76 -4.86
CA ASN A 92 9.04 -15.63 -5.44
C ASN A 92 8.02 -15.10 -4.42
N LEU A 93 7.61 -13.84 -4.57
CA LEU A 93 6.59 -13.22 -3.73
C LEU A 93 5.35 -12.85 -4.54
N GLN A 94 4.20 -13.39 -4.15
CA GLN A 94 2.90 -12.95 -4.64
C GLN A 94 2.32 -11.94 -3.63
N MET A 95 1.81 -10.81 -4.11
CA MET A 95 1.27 -9.75 -3.26
C MET A 95 0.12 -9.01 -3.96
N TYR A 96 -0.99 -8.80 -3.26
CA TYR A 96 -2.14 -8.06 -3.78
C TYR A 96 -2.97 -7.38 -2.68
N MET A 97 -3.76 -6.39 -3.09
CA MET A 97 -4.75 -5.72 -2.24
C MET A 97 -6.15 -6.23 -2.57
N THR A 98 -6.93 -6.58 -1.56
CA THR A 98 -8.32 -7.04 -1.74
C THR A 98 -9.24 -6.47 -0.66
N LYS A 99 -10.54 -6.34 -0.95
CA LYS A 99 -11.55 -5.93 0.03
C LYS A 99 -11.87 -7.13 0.94
N GLN A 100 -12.04 -6.91 2.24
CA GLN A 100 -12.54 -7.97 3.12
C GLN A 100 -14.03 -8.22 2.82
N VAL A 101 -14.35 -9.37 2.23
CA VAL A 101 -15.71 -9.65 1.76
C VAL A 101 -16.68 -10.05 2.89
N ILE A 102 -16.23 -10.53 4.06
CA ILE A 102 -17.13 -11.01 5.14
C ILE A 102 -16.66 -10.63 6.56
N THR A 103 -17.65 -10.30 7.41
CA THR A 103 -17.56 -9.91 8.84
C THR A 103 -17.65 -11.11 9.79
N THR A 104 -16.99 -12.23 9.56
CA THR A 104 -16.97 -13.33 10.56
C THR A 104 -15.74 -14.23 10.39
N SER A 105 -14.97 -14.33 11.48
CA SER A 105 -13.81 -15.19 11.77
C SER A 105 -12.67 -15.30 10.74
N ASP A 106 -11.44 -15.25 11.25
CA ASP A 106 -10.18 -15.34 10.46
C ASP A 106 -10.05 -16.64 9.61
N ALA A 107 -10.92 -17.63 9.83
CA ALA A 107 -10.92 -18.90 9.10
C ALA A 107 -11.53 -18.83 7.69
N PHE A 108 -12.51 -17.94 7.46
CA PHE A 108 -13.24 -17.91 6.18
C PHE A 108 -12.51 -17.14 5.08
N ILE A 109 -11.64 -16.19 5.45
CA ILE A 109 -10.77 -15.44 4.51
C ILE A 109 -9.84 -16.40 3.75
N LEU A 110 -9.33 -17.41 4.46
CA LEU A 110 -8.55 -18.50 3.88
C LEU A 110 -9.38 -19.31 2.88
N GLU A 111 -10.59 -19.74 3.26
CA GLU A 111 -11.46 -20.54 2.38
C GLU A 111 -11.88 -19.81 1.11
N THR A 112 -12.25 -18.53 1.18
CA THR A 112 -12.71 -17.77 0.00
C THR A 112 -11.57 -17.41 -0.96
N LEU A 113 -10.34 -17.21 -0.47
CA LEU A 113 -9.15 -17.06 -1.33
C LEU A 113 -8.77 -18.39 -2.00
N THR A 114 -9.02 -19.53 -1.35
CA THR A 114 -8.80 -20.86 -1.94
C THR A 114 -9.90 -21.31 -2.92
N LEU A 115 -11.14 -20.82 -2.78
CA LEU A 115 -12.28 -21.22 -3.63
C LEU A 115 -12.32 -20.54 -5.01
N GLY A 116 -11.31 -19.73 -5.34
CA GLY A 116 -11.15 -19.14 -6.67
C GLY A 116 -9.68 -18.92 -7.02
N LEU A 117 -9.09 -19.92 -7.69
CA LEU A 117 -7.92 -19.83 -8.58
C LEU A 117 -6.48 -19.86 -8.05
N VAL A 118 -6.20 -20.01 -6.75
CA VAL A 118 -4.80 -20.24 -6.33
C VAL A 118 -4.74 -21.11 -5.07
N GLN A 119 -4.05 -22.26 -5.12
CA GLN A 119 -3.57 -22.95 -3.92
C GLN A 119 -2.68 -21.97 -3.15
N THR A 120 -3.22 -21.35 -2.10
CA THR A 120 -2.48 -20.40 -1.28
C THR A 120 -2.42 -20.96 0.13
N HIS A 121 -1.21 -21.31 0.57
CA HIS A 121 -0.93 -21.68 1.96
C HIS A 121 -0.76 -20.37 2.75
N LEU A 122 -1.82 -19.55 2.82
CA LEU A 122 -1.77 -18.27 3.51
C LEU A 122 -1.56 -18.48 5.01
N THR A 123 -0.35 -18.22 5.47
CA THR A 123 -0.08 -18.12 6.91
C THR A 123 -0.73 -16.84 7.45
N LYS A 124 -1.12 -16.82 8.73
CA LYS A 124 -1.70 -15.63 9.38
C LYS A 124 -0.80 -14.40 9.27
N ASP A 125 0.51 -14.61 9.15
CA ASP A 125 1.51 -13.56 8.97
C ASP A 125 1.40 -12.87 7.59
N GLY A 126 0.87 -13.56 6.57
CA GLY A 126 0.74 -13.07 5.19
C GLY A 126 -0.49 -12.21 4.92
N VAL A 127 -1.33 -11.92 5.91
CA VAL A 127 -2.57 -11.13 5.75
C VAL A 127 -2.55 -9.92 6.68
N ILE A 128 -2.38 -8.73 6.12
CA ILE A 128 -2.29 -7.47 6.86
C ILE A 128 -3.57 -6.65 6.63
N LYS A 129 -4.26 -6.29 7.72
CA LYS A 129 -5.42 -5.37 7.68
C LYS A 129 -4.95 -3.94 7.45
N MET A 130 -5.36 -3.35 6.33
CA MET A 130 -5.04 -1.98 5.93
C MET A 130 -6.10 -1.02 6.47
N ASN A 131 -6.01 -0.69 7.76
CA ASN A 131 -6.96 0.19 8.45
C ASN A 131 -6.54 1.67 8.48
N SER A 132 -5.29 1.97 8.12
CA SER A 132 -4.74 3.32 8.20
C SER A 132 -3.60 3.53 7.23
N LEU A 133 -3.36 4.80 6.91
CA LEU A 133 -2.25 5.26 6.08
C LEU A 133 -1.00 5.56 6.93
N LYS A 134 -0.95 5.04 8.16
CA LYS A 134 0.18 5.27 9.05
C LYS A 134 1.41 4.53 8.55
N LYS A 135 2.56 5.09 8.91
CA LYS A 135 3.86 4.46 8.73
C LYS A 135 3.85 3.05 9.35
N ARG A 136 4.23 2.05 8.56
CA ARG A 136 4.23 0.62 8.94
C ARG A 136 5.65 0.06 8.86
N LYS A 137 5.97 -0.89 9.74
CA LYS A 137 7.20 -1.68 9.69
C LYS A 137 6.85 -3.17 9.67
N ASP A 138 7.25 -3.85 8.61
CA ASP A 138 7.08 -5.29 8.44
C ASP A 138 8.46 -5.97 8.62
N TYR A 139 8.53 -7.04 9.43
CA TYR A 139 9.81 -7.66 9.82
C TYR A 139 9.95 -9.07 9.24
N PHE A 140 11.16 -9.40 8.78
CA PHE A 140 11.52 -10.60 8.04
C PHE A 140 12.71 -11.32 8.67
N LYS A 141 12.80 -12.64 8.45
CA LYS A 141 13.89 -13.46 8.99
C LYS A 141 15.14 -13.36 8.12
N SER A 142 14.96 -13.22 6.81
CA SER A 142 16.06 -13.12 5.85
C SER A 142 16.06 -11.79 5.10
N GLU A 143 17.24 -11.40 4.63
CA GLU A 143 17.43 -10.25 3.75
C GLU A 143 16.67 -10.42 2.43
N VAL A 144 16.74 -11.62 1.85
CA VAL A 144 16.04 -11.98 0.60
C VAL A 144 14.52 -11.82 0.71
N GLU A 145 13.90 -12.27 1.80
CA GLU A 145 12.47 -12.05 2.05
C GLU A 145 12.14 -10.55 2.09
N SER A 146 12.99 -9.77 2.75
CA SER A 146 12.84 -8.32 2.90
C SER A 146 12.96 -7.59 1.56
N GLU A 147 13.92 -7.98 0.72
CA GLU A 147 14.14 -7.42 -0.63
C GLU A 147 12.95 -7.71 -1.55
N LEU A 148 12.54 -8.98 -1.64
CA LEU A 148 11.38 -9.39 -2.42
C LEU A 148 10.12 -8.64 -1.97
N TYR A 149 9.93 -8.47 -0.66
CA TYR A 149 8.83 -7.69 -0.11
C TYR A 149 8.89 -6.21 -0.52
N ALA A 150 10.06 -5.58 -0.43
CA ALA A 150 10.25 -4.17 -0.77
C ALA A 150 9.88 -3.87 -2.23
N GLU A 151 10.30 -4.74 -3.15
CA GLU A 151 9.98 -4.61 -4.58
C GLU A 151 8.48 -4.70 -4.83
N LYS A 152 7.81 -5.67 -4.21
CA LYS A 152 6.40 -5.93 -4.47
C LYS A 152 5.45 -5.00 -3.76
N ILE A 153 5.73 -4.59 -2.53
CA ILE A 153 4.88 -3.66 -1.79
C ILE A 153 4.76 -2.30 -2.46
N LEU A 154 5.84 -1.82 -3.08
CA LEU A 154 5.84 -0.57 -3.82
C LEU A 154 4.84 -0.62 -4.99
N ILE A 155 4.91 -1.68 -5.80
CA ILE A 155 4.07 -1.88 -6.98
C ILE A 155 2.62 -2.03 -6.55
N THR A 156 2.34 -2.95 -5.63
CA THR A 156 0.98 -3.25 -5.16
C THR A 156 0.30 -2.03 -4.56
N LEU A 157 0.99 -1.25 -3.72
CA LEU A 157 0.39 -0.04 -3.14
C LEU A 157 0.18 1.06 -4.18
N LYS A 158 1.11 1.24 -5.12
CA LYS A 158 0.92 2.22 -6.21
C LYS A 158 -0.28 1.88 -7.08
N GLU A 159 -0.44 0.62 -7.48
CA GLU A 159 -1.59 0.15 -8.25
C GLU A 159 -2.90 0.37 -7.49
N PHE A 160 -2.94 -0.02 -6.21
CA PHE A 160 -4.11 0.21 -5.36
C PHE A 160 -4.48 1.70 -5.26
N LEU A 161 -3.50 2.56 -4.96
CA LEU A 161 -3.73 3.99 -4.80
C LEU A 161 -4.12 4.67 -6.13
N ASN A 162 -3.54 4.23 -7.25
CA ASN A 162 -3.92 4.72 -8.58
C ASN A 162 -5.38 4.38 -8.89
N ASN A 163 -5.79 3.12 -8.65
CA ASN A 163 -7.18 2.70 -8.86
C ASN A 163 -8.15 3.53 -8.01
N GLN A 164 -7.83 3.74 -6.74
CA GLN A 164 -8.63 4.58 -5.85
C GLN A 164 -8.67 6.05 -6.27
N TYR A 165 -7.57 6.57 -6.82
CA TYR A 165 -7.51 7.94 -7.30
C TYR A 165 -8.32 8.14 -8.59
N GLU A 166 -8.29 7.17 -9.51
CA GLU A 166 -9.11 7.20 -10.72
C GLU A 166 -10.61 7.06 -10.40
N GLU A 167 -10.98 6.24 -9.42
CA GLU A 167 -12.35 6.22 -8.87
C GLU A 167 -12.75 7.56 -8.25
N TYR A 168 -11.79 8.26 -7.64
CA TYR A 168 -12.03 9.59 -7.07
C TYR A 168 -12.28 10.65 -8.14
N LYS A 169 -11.51 10.66 -9.24
CA LYS A 169 -11.67 11.62 -10.35
C LYS A 169 -12.99 11.52 -11.12
N LYS A 170 -13.65 10.36 -11.07
CA LYS A 170 -14.93 10.12 -11.78
C LYS A 170 -16.14 10.77 -11.09
N ILE A 171 -15.97 11.28 -9.87
CA ILE A 171 -17.02 11.92 -9.05
C ILE A 171 -16.84 13.44 -9.10
#